data_AF-K1PYG7-F1
#
_entry.id   AF-K1PYG7-F1
#
_cell.length_a   1.000
_cell.length_b   1.000
_cell.length_c   1.000
_cell.angle_alpha   90.00
_cell.angle_beta   90.00
_cell.angle_gamma   90.00
#
_symmetry.space_group_name_H-M   'P 1'
#
loop_
_entity.id
_entity.type
_entity.pdbx_description
1 polymer ?
#
loop_
_entity_poly.entity_id
_entity_poly.type
_entity_poly.pdbx_seq_one_letter_code
_entity_poly.pdbx_strand_id
1 'polypeptide(L)' 'MHYITDPENTDHRDLFDLVWCMLKYCPKERITLREAFRHPFFARYNTTEEDGGSRAGNQDRERSHSISR' A
#
# COMPACT_ATOMS: atom_id res chain seq x y z
N MET A 1 13.83 -5.17 -11.08
CA MET A 1 12.57 -5.90 -10.82
C MET A 1 12.65 -6.51 -9.42
N HIS A 2 12.54 -5.69 -8.37
CA HIS A 2 12.73 -6.12 -6.96
C HIS A 2 11.43 -6.04 -6.14
N TYR A 3 10.33 -5.57 -6.74
CA TYR A 3 9.06 -5.29 -6.06
C TYR A 3 8.10 -6.48 -5.98
N ILE A 4 8.50 -7.65 -6.48
CA ILE A 4 7.73 -8.91 -6.36
C ILE A 4 8.40 -9.88 -5.37
N THR A 5 9.63 -9.58 -4.93
CA THR A 5 10.51 -10.56 -4.29
C THR A 5 10.47 -10.57 -2.77
N ASP A 6 9.75 -9.64 -2.13
CA ASP A 6 9.58 -9.61 -0.67
C ASP A 6 8.20 -10.17 -0.27
N PRO A 7 8.07 -11.50 -0.06
CA PRO A 7 6.81 -12.15 0.32
C PRO A 7 6.29 -11.71 1.70
N GLU A 8 7.15 -11.13 2.54
CA GLU A 8 6.81 -10.68 3.89
C GLU A 8 6.28 -9.24 3.93
N ASN A 9 6.27 -8.51 2.81
CA ASN A 9 5.74 -7.16 2.78
C ASN A 9 4.20 -7.21 2.79
N THR A 10 3.62 -6.92 3.96
CA THR A 10 2.18 -6.84 4.21
C THR A 10 1.46 -5.94 3.22
N ASP A 11 2.14 -4.93 2.68
CA ASP A 11 1.58 -4.00 1.70
C ASP A 11 1.26 -4.66 0.37
N HIS A 12 2.10 -5.62 -0.05
CA HIS A 12 1.85 -6.39 -1.26
C HIS A 12 0.66 -7.33 -1.08
N ARG A 13 0.49 -7.91 0.12
CA ARG A 13 -0.67 -8.78 0.44
C ARG A 13 -1.98 -7.99 0.33
N ASP A 14 -2.05 -6.81 0.93
CA ASP A 14 -3.23 -5.95 0.87
C ASP A 14 -3.54 -5.45 -0.55
N LEU A 15 -2.50 -5.15 -1.34
CA LEU A 15 -2.65 -4.74 -2.73
C LEU A 15 -3.21 -5.86 -3.60
N PHE A 16 -2.65 -7.06 -3.50
CA PHE A 16 -3.11 -8.19 -4.30
C PHE A 16 -4.50 -8.65 -3.90
N ASP A 17 -4.86 -8.59 -2.61
CA ASP A 17 -6.21 -8.90 -2.16
C ASP A 17 -7.25 -7.91 -2.73
N LEU A 18 -6.94 -6.61 -2.68
CA LEU A 18 -7.77 -5.58 -3.29
C LEU A 18 -7.97 -5.82 -4.80
N VAL A 19 -6.88 -6.03 -5.54
CA VAL A 19 -6.92 -6.24 -6.99
C VAL A 19 -7.68 -7.52 -7.33
N TRP A 20 -7.47 -8.59 -6.57
CA TRP A 20 -8.19 -9.85 -6.74
C TRP A 20 -9.71 -9.67 -6.54
N CYS A 21 -10.11 -8.90 -5.52
CA CYS A 21 -11.51 -8.58 -5.26
C CYS A 21 -12.12 -7.68 -6.36
N MET A 22 -11.37 -6.74 -6.94
CA MET A 22 -11.82 -5.89 -8.06
C MET A 22 -11.88 -6.63 -9.40
N LEU A 23 -11.06 -7.67 -9.59
CA LEU A 23 -10.97 -8.45 -10.82
C LEU A 23 -11.71 -9.79 -10.75
N LYS A 24 -12.58 -10.00 -9.76
CA LYS A 24 -13.44 -11.19 -9.70
C LYS A 24 -14.19 -11.38 -11.01
N TYR A 25 -14.13 -12.61 -11.53
CA TYR A 25 -14.79 -12.99 -12.77
C TYR A 25 -16.31 -12.80 -12.67
N CYS A 26 -16.92 -13.30 -11.58
CA CYS A 26 -18.33 -13.11 -11.31
C CYS A 26 -18.60 -11.66 -10.85
N PRO A 27 -19.44 -10.89 -11.55
CA PRO A 27 -19.73 -9.50 -11.18
C PRO A 27 -20.51 -9.37 -9.86
N LYS A 28 -21.23 -10.41 -9.44
CA LYS A 28 -21.93 -10.45 -8.14
C LYS A 28 -20.98 -10.57 -6.96
N GLU A 29 -19.78 -11.11 -7.19
CA GLU A 29 -18.73 -11.30 -6.18
C GLU A 29 -17.65 -10.21 -6.26
N ARG A 30 -17.71 -9.37 -7.29
CA ARG A 30 -16.79 -8.26 -7.49
C ARG A 30 -17.16 -7.13 -6.54
N ILE A 31 -16.18 -6.64 -5.81
CA ILE A 31 -16.41 -5.50 -4.92
C ILE A 31 -16.74 -4.25 -5.73
N THR A 32 -17.63 -3.42 -5.18
CA THR A 32 -17.92 -2.10 -5.72
C THR A 32 -16.78 -1.15 -5.43
N LEU A 33 -16.71 -0.04 -6.18
CA LEU A 33 -15.73 1.01 -5.91
C LEU A 33 -15.81 1.52 -4.46
N ARG A 34 -17.02 1.69 -3.91
CA ARG A 34 -17.23 2.13 -2.53
C ARG A 34 -16.67 1.15 -1.49
N GLU A 35 -16.76 -0.15 -1.76
CA GLU A 35 -16.17 -1.19 -0.91
C GLU A 35 -14.64 -1.24 -1.05
N ALA A 36 -14.13 -1.05 -2.26
CA ALA A 36 -12.69 -0.96 -2.53
C ALA A 36 -12.04 0.17 -1.71
N PHE A 37 -12.67 1.35 -1.63
CA PHE A 37 -12.17 2.47 -0.81
C PHE A 37 -12.14 2.21 0.70
N ARG A 38 -12.86 1.19 1.19
CA ARG A 38 -12.84 0.77 2.61
C ARG A 38 -11.77 -0.28 2.90
N HIS A 39 -11.04 -0.74 1.89
CA HIS A 39 -10.04 -1.79 2.04
C HIS A 39 -8.85 -1.32 2.89
N PRO A 40 -8.23 -2.19 3.73
CA PRO A 40 -7.04 -1.87 4.51
C PRO A 40 -5.88 -1.29 3.69
N PHE A 41 -5.80 -1.66 2.41
CA PHE A 41 -4.88 -1.05 1.45
C PHE A 41 -4.96 0.49 1.47
N PHE A 42 -6.17 1.06 1.51
CA PHE A 42 -6.38 2.50 1.53
C PHE A 42 -6.32 3.13 2.93
N ALA A 43 -6.32 2.33 4.00
CA ALA A 43 -6.29 2.78 5.41
C ALA A 43 -5.04 3.61 5.77
N ARG A 44 -4.01 3.56 4.93
CA ARG A 44 -2.76 4.32 5.04
C ARG A 44 -2.79 5.69 4.34
N TYR A 45 -3.81 5.96 3.51
CA TYR A 45 -3.90 7.15 2.65
C TYR A 45 -5.07 8.07 3.01
N ASN A 46 -6.07 7.56 3.71
CA ASN A 46 -7.24 8.28 4.24
C ASN A 46 -6.93 9.10 5.51
N THR A 47 -5.66 9.24 5.90
CA THR A 47 -5.17 10.23 6.87
C THR A 47 -5.01 11.62 6.25
N THR A 48 -5.91 11.99 5.34
CA THR A 48 -5.98 13.33 4.77
C THR A 48 -7.29 13.98 5.19
N GLU A 49 -7.45 14.21 6.50
CA GLU A 49 -8.22 15.35 6.98
C GLU A 49 -7.22 16.31 7.64
N GLU A 50 -6.93 17.38 6.91
CA GLU A 50 -6.77 18.76 7.42
C GLU A 50 -6.25 18.96 8.86
N ASP A 51 -5.03 18.53 9.17
CA ASP A 51 -4.22 19.25 10.18
C ASP A 51 -2.72 19.06 9.90
N GLY A 52 -1.97 20.16 10.01
CA GLY A 52 -0.56 20.20 9.68
C GLY A 52 0.28 19.41 10.67
N GLY A 53 0.94 18.35 10.23
CA GLY A 53 2.01 17.76 11.04
C GLY A 53 2.41 16.35 10.65
N SER A 54 3.69 16.21 10.31
CA SER A 54 4.44 14.94 10.30
C SER A 54 4.09 13.96 9.19
N ARG A 55 4.63 14.28 8.02
CA ARG A 55 5.13 13.30 7.05
C ARG A 55 5.96 12.26 7.80
N ALA A 56 5.39 11.08 8.09
CA ALA A 56 6.18 9.88 8.31
C ALA A 56 6.67 9.39 6.94
N GLY A 57 7.57 10.19 6.34
CA GLY A 57 8.38 9.74 5.23
C GLY A 57 9.20 8.57 5.74
N ASN A 58 8.87 7.37 5.30
CA ASN A 58 9.75 6.22 5.44
C ASN A 58 10.93 6.41 4.45
N GLN A 59 11.81 7.36 4.75
CA GLN A 59 13.09 7.62 4.07
C GLN A 59 14.23 6.85 4.74
N ASP A 60 13.96 5.66 5.27
CA ASP A 60 14.95 4.95 6.11
C ASP A 60 15.83 3.97 5.33
N ARG A 61 16.17 4.25 4.05
CA ARG A 61 16.97 3.31 3.25
C ARG A 61 18.18 3.81 2.48
N GLU A 62 18.57 5.09 2.55
CA GLU A 62 19.74 5.56 1.75
C GLU A 62 20.80 6.36 2.51
N ARG A 63 20.81 6.38 3.85
CA ARG A 63 21.80 7.16 4.62
C ARG A 63 23.00 6.41 5.21
N SER A 64 23.22 5.17 4.79
CA SER A 64 24.32 4.34 5.35
C SER A 64 25.25 3.76 4.28
N HIS A 65 25.75 4.58 3.37
CA HIS A 65 27.01 4.26 2.71
C HIS A 65 28.01 5.39 2.97
N SER A 66 28.70 5.21 4.08
CA SER A 66 29.86 5.97 4.54
C SER A 66 30.85 6.18 3.41
N ILE A 67 31.06 7.46 3.07
CA ILE A 67 32.23 7.90 2.34
C ILE A 67 33.45 7.67 3.26
N SER A 68 34.30 6.72 2.87
CA SER A 68 35.63 6.55 3.44
C SER A 68 36.65 6.64 2.32
N ARG A 69 37.69 7.41 2.62
CA ARG A 69 38.72 7.98 1.73
C ARG A 69 39.50 6.98 0.89
#